data_AF-A0A3M7KJZ5-F1
#
_entry.id   AF-A0A3M7KJZ5-F1
#
_cell.length_a   1.000
_cell.length_b   1.000
_cell.length_c   1.000
_cell.angle_alpha   90.00
_cell.angle_beta   90.00
_cell.angle_gamma   90.00
#
_symmetry.space_group_name_H-M   'P 1'
#
loop_
_entity.id
_entity.type
_entity.pdbx_description
1 polymer ?
#
loop_
_entity_poly.entity_id
_entity_poly.type
_entity_poly.pdbx_seq_one_letter_code
_entity_poly.pdbx_strand_id
1 'polypeptide(L)' 'MLTKIGKGVWIIPAVIIAPGVTIGDEAVIATGSVVTKDVPPRTLVAGVSAKVVKDLNSILEQIV' A
#
# COMPACT_ATOMS: atom_id res chain seq x y z
N MET A 1 -15.71 2.08 -12.04
CA MET A 1 -14.26 2.10 -11.79
C MET A 1 -14.01 2.87 -10.51
N LEU A 2 -14.18 2.20 -9.36
CA LEU A 2 -14.08 2.84 -8.05
C LEU A 2 -12.73 2.45 -7.44
N THR A 3 -11.96 3.44 -7.02
CA THR A 3 -10.77 3.21 -6.19
C THR A 3 -11.22 2.99 -4.76
N LYS A 4 -10.77 1.89 -4.13
CA LYS A 4 -11.11 1.55 -2.75
C LYS A 4 -9.89 1.74 -1.86
N ILE A 5 -10.08 2.41 -0.73
CA ILE A 5 -9.03 2.62 0.27
C ILE A 5 -9.50 1.95 1.56
N GLY A 6 -8.72 0.99 2.03
CA GLY A 6 -8.96 0.27 3.27
C GLY A 6 -8.87 1.16 4.52
N LYS A 7 -9.19 0.56 5.67
CA LYS A 7 -9.09 1.21 6.97
C LYS A 7 -7.63 1.32 7.41
N GLY A 8 -7.27 2.44 8.04
CA GLY A 8 -5.93 2.63 8.60
C GLY A 8 -4.81 2.75 7.56
N VAL A 9 -5.12 2.95 6.27
CA VAL A 9 -4.12 3.14 5.22
C VAL A 9 -3.36 4.44 5.43
N TRP A 10 -2.04 4.39 5.33
CA TRP A 10 -1.16 5.56 5.41
C TRP A 10 -0.72 5.96 4.01
N ILE A 11 -1.29 7.06 3.52
CA ILE A 11 -0.93 7.66 2.24
C ILE A 11 -0.04 8.86 2.51
N ILE A 12 1.23 8.74 2.14
CA ILE A 12 2.26 9.75 2.36
C ILE A 12 2.19 10.80 1.22
N PRO A 13 2.78 12.00 1.35
CA PRO A 13 2.65 13.04 0.32
C PRO A 13 3.06 12.63 -1.10
N ALA A 14 2.45 13.30 -2.08
CA ALA A 14 2.72 13.14 -3.51
C ALA A 14 2.48 11.73 -4.09
N VAL A 15 1.54 10.98 -3.53
CA VAL A 15 1.11 9.68 -4.07
C VAL A 15 0.05 9.83 -5.15
N ILE A 16 0.16 9.05 -6.22
CA ILE A 16 -0.86 8.90 -7.27
C ILE A 16 -1.39 7.47 -7.23
N ILE A 17 -2.72 7.31 -7.16
CA ILE A 17 -3.40 6.01 -7.21
C ILE A 17 -4.21 5.93 -8.50
N ALA A 18 -3.94 4.92 -9.32
CA ALA A 18 -4.66 4.72 -10.57
C ALA A 18 -6.15 4.37 -10.32
N PRO A 19 -7.06 4.77 -11.22
CA PRO A 19 -8.48 4.43 -11.11
C PRO A 19 -8.71 2.92 -11.03
N GLY A 20 -9.59 2.49 -10.13
CA GLY A 20 -10.00 1.08 -10.01
C GLY A 20 -9.07 0.21 -9.16
N VAL A 21 -8.02 0.79 -8.57
CA VAL A 21 -7.12 0.11 -7.63
C VAL A 21 -7.79 -0.04 -6.25
N THR A 22 -7.57 -1.18 -5.62
CA THR A 22 -7.91 -1.44 -4.21
C THR A 22 -6.65 -1.40 -3.35
N ILE A 23 -6.67 -0.59 -2.30
CA ILE A 23 -5.64 -0.54 -1.26
C ILE A 23 -6.16 -1.27 -0.04
N GLY A 24 -5.48 -2.35 0.36
CA GLY A 24 -5.83 -3.14 1.54
C GLY A 24 -5.61 -2.38 2.85
N ASP A 25 -6.26 -2.88 3.91
CA ASP A 25 -6.22 -2.28 5.25
C ASP A 25 -4.79 -2.17 5.80
N GLU A 26 -4.50 -1.09 6.53
CA GLU A 26 -3.21 -0.82 7.19
C GLU A 26 -2.00 -0.81 6.23
N ALA A 27 -2.22 -0.69 4.92
CA ALA A 27 -1.14 -0.54 3.95
C ALA A 27 -0.48 0.84 4.05
N VAL A 28 0.82 0.89 3.76
CA VAL A 28 1.62 2.11 3.77
C VAL A 28 2.10 2.40 2.34
N ILE A 29 1.77 3.58 1.83
CA ILE A 29 2.16 4.02 0.49
C ILE A 29 3.24 5.10 0.61
N ALA A 30 4.47 4.80 0.20
CA ALA A 30 5.60 5.72 0.34
C ALA A 30 5.46 7.00 -0.50
N THR A 31 6.15 8.07 -0.10
CA THR A 31 6.20 9.37 -0.78
C THR A 31 6.47 9.22 -2.28
N GLY A 32 5.73 9.94 -3.12
CA GLY A 32 5.99 9.96 -4.58
C GLY A 32 5.60 8.70 -5.34
N SER A 33 4.91 7.75 -4.72
CA SER A 33 4.57 6.47 -5.36
C SER A 33 3.43 6.61 -6.37
N VAL A 34 3.50 5.85 -7.46
CA VAL A 34 2.43 5.72 -8.46
C VAL A 34 1.91 4.28 -8.41
N VAL A 35 0.73 4.11 -7.81
CA VAL A 35 0.11 2.81 -7.58
C VAL A 35 -0.79 2.46 -8.77
N THR A 36 -0.39 1.44 -9.54
CA THR A 36 -1.08 1.01 -10.76
C THR A 36 -1.75 -0.36 -10.62
N LYS A 37 -1.60 -1.03 -9.48
CA LYS A 37 -2.13 -2.36 -9.16
C LYS A 37 -2.63 -2.39 -7.72
N ASP A 38 -3.48 -3.36 -7.42
CA ASP A 38 -4.00 -3.58 -6.07
C ASP A 38 -2.86 -3.81 -5.06
N VAL A 39 -3.02 -3.22 -3.88
CA VAL A 39 -2.05 -3.27 -2.79
C VAL A 39 -2.59 -4.18 -1.69
N PRO A 40 -1.90 -5.26 -1.32
CA PRO A 40 -2.32 -6.13 -0.23
C PRO A 40 -2.35 -5.39 1.13
N PRO A 41 -3.22 -5.82 2.07
CA PRO A 41 -3.24 -5.24 3.41
C PRO A 41 -1.90 -5.42 4.12
N ARG A 42 -1.57 -4.51 5.05
CA ARG A 42 -0.35 -4.54 5.87
C ARG A 42 0.95 -4.69 5.07
N THR A 43 1.02 -4.02 3.92
CA THR A 43 2.26 -3.96 3.13
C THR A 43 2.76 -2.53 3.01
N LEU A 44 4.07 -2.38 2.92
CA LEU A 44 4.71 -1.14 2.50
C LEU A 44 4.98 -1.23 0.99
N VAL A 45 4.44 -0.29 0.21
CA VAL A 45 4.73 -0.17 -1.23
C VAL A 45 5.44 1.15 -1.55
N ALA A 46 6.31 1.13 -2.56
CA ALA A 46 7.02 2.32 -3.01
C ALA A 46 7.32 2.33 -4.52
N GLY A 47 7.51 3.53 -5.07
CA GLY A 47 8.03 3.76 -6.42
C GLY A 47 6.97 4.05 -7.49
N VAL A 48 7.41 4.31 -8.73
CA VAL A 48 6.55 4.53 -9.90
C VAL A 48 6.28 3.19 -10.58
N SER A 49 5.01 2.77 -10.66
CA SER A 49 4.62 1.36 -10.71
C SER A 49 4.99 0.66 -9.41
N ALA A 50 4.34 1.13 -8.34
CA ALA A 50 4.67 0.79 -6.96
C ALA A 50 4.72 -0.73 -6.74
N LYS A 51 5.76 -1.18 -6.04
CA LYS A 51 5.98 -2.59 -5.68
C LYS A 51 5.99 -2.75 -4.17
N VAL A 52 5.64 -3.93 -3.68
CA VAL A 52 5.80 -4.30 -2.28
C VAL A 52 7.29 -4.29 -1.93
N VAL A 53 7.64 -3.47 -0.93
CA VAL A 53 8.99 -3.34 -0.38
C VAL A 53 9.12 -4.17 0.88
N LYS A 54 8.06 -4.23 1.70
CA LYS A 54 8.07 -4.95 2.97
C LYS A 54 6.68 -5.47 3.33
N ASP A 55 6.62 -6.69 3.84
CA ASP A 55 5.45 -7.21 4.55
C ASP A 55 5.51 -6.78 6.03
N LEU A 56 4.46 -6.11 6.51
CA LEU A 56 4.38 -5.63 7.88
C LEU A 56 3.85 -6.70 8.85
N ASN A 57 3.31 -7.82 8.35
CA ASN A 57 2.91 -8.96 9.18
C ASN A 57 4.12 -9.70 9.78
N SER A 58 5.28 -9.65 9.13
CA SER A 58 6.42 -10.50 9.51
C SER A 58 6.99 -10.20 10.91
N ILE A 59 6.64 -9.08 11.53
CA ILE A 59 7.06 -8.76 12.89
C ILE A 59 6.34 -9.63 13.92
N LEU A 60 5.08 -10.02 13.64
CA LEU A 60 4.33 -10.91 14.54
C LEU A 60 4.87 -12.35 14.47
N GLU A 61 5.35 -12.81 13.32
CA GLU A 61 5.91 -14.15 13.16
C GLU A 61 7.28 -14.33 13.83
N GLN A 62 8.05 -13.26 14.03
CA GLN A 62 9.39 -13.34 14.64
C GLN A 62 9.37 -13.41 16.18
N ILE A 63 8.21 -13.21 16.80
CA ILE A 63 8.06 -13.17 18.26
C ILE A 63 7.41 -14.46 18.82
N VAL A 64 6.92 -15.35 17.94
CA VAL A 64 6.33 -16.66 18.30
C VAL A 64 7.32 -17.80 18.13
#